data_AF-A0A3G6UQD7-F1
#
_entry.id   AF-A0A3G6UQD7-F1
#
_cell.length_a   1.000
_cell.length_b   1.000
_cell.length_c   1.000
_cell.angle_alpha   90.00
_cell.angle_beta   90.00
_cell.angle_gamma   90.00
#
_symmetry.space_group_name_H-M   'P 1'
#
loop_
_entity.id
_entity.type
_entity.pdbx_description
1 polymer ?
#
loop_
_entity_poly.entity_id
_entity_poly.type
_entity_poly.pdbx_seq_one_letter_code
_entity_poly.pdbx_strand_id
1 'polypeptide(L)'
;MYESHSLFKLFALIYSFLLILNYAASPTGAYYNDQKEQGIYIEAGTWWDKSNLSFEELPAADELTGCEPIRLNFPVINKGFTMIGTTTYRIYKNGEVFTEGTLGIIQAEKTAILSVITDSPGTYMAEADQRPGYGGNDSEITRTNSQSVSIAECPPPKDEKEKQEENHEKDSIKEEMEGDKEEVESPIEGTEEENKAIEETSSSDNPATDESGRLSEETIGSEGGVNK
;
A
#
# COMPACT_ATOMS: atom_id res chain seq x y z
N MET A 1 42.30 48.07 80.93
CA MET A 1 42.75 47.68 79.56
C MET A 1 42.18 46.36 79.06
N TYR A 2 41.30 45.64 79.78
CA TYR A 2 40.70 44.38 79.29
C TYR A 2 39.37 44.56 78.52
N GLU A 3 38.66 45.67 78.69
CA GLU A 3 37.34 45.89 78.07
C GLU A 3 37.41 46.25 76.57
N SER A 4 38.47 46.95 76.14
CA SER A 4 38.66 47.33 74.72
C SER A 4 38.88 46.12 73.81
N HIS A 5 39.54 45.07 74.31
CA HIS A 5 39.75 43.82 73.56
C HIS A 5 38.47 43.00 73.42
N SER A 6 37.53 43.08 74.37
CA SER A 6 36.25 42.36 74.31
C SER A 6 35.32 42.99 73.27
N LEU A 7 35.25 44.33 73.24
CA LEU A 7 34.47 45.07 72.24
C LEU A 7 34.98 44.81 70.81
N PHE A 8 36.31 44.79 70.60
CA PHE A 8 36.87 44.51 69.28
C PHE A 8 36.51 43.11 68.76
N LYS A 9 36.53 42.09 69.63
CA LYS A 9 36.11 40.72 69.28
C LYS A 9 34.62 40.65 68.92
N LEU A 10 33.78 41.37 69.66
CA LEU A 10 32.35 41.45 69.38
C LEU A 10 32.09 42.10 68.01
N PHE A 11 32.75 43.22 67.71
CA PHE A 11 32.63 43.87 66.40
C PHE A 11 33.12 42.98 65.26
N ALA A 12 34.23 42.24 65.45
CA ALA A 12 34.72 41.30 64.45
C ALA A 12 33.73 40.16 64.18
N LEU A 13 33.08 39.62 65.22
CA LEU A 13 32.06 38.58 65.08
C LEU A 13 30.81 39.10 64.37
N ILE A 14 30.32 40.29 64.74
CA ILE A 14 29.15 40.91 64.11
C ILE A 14 29.44 41.21 62.63
N TYR A 15 30.62 41.74 62.32
CA TYR A 15 31.03 42.03 60.95
C TYR A 15 31.12 40.77 60.09
N SER A 16 31.74 39.71 60.62
CA SER A 16 31.81 38.40 59.94
C SER A 16 30.41 37.83 59.66
N PHE A 17 29.50 37.93 60.64
CA PHE A 17 28.14 37.46 60.49
C PHE A 17 27.35 38.24 59.41
N LEU A 18 27.48 39.57 59.39
CA LEU A 18 26.85 40.41 58.37
C LEU A 18 27.38 40.12 56.96
N LEU A 19 28.68 39.83 56.84
CA LEU A 19 29.30 39.49 55.56
C LEU A 19 28.74 38.17 55.02
N ILE A 20 28.63 37.13 55.85
CA ILE A 20 28.05 35.84 55.45
C ILE A 20 26.59 36.01 55.03
N LEU A 21 25.80 36.80 55.77
CA LEU A 21 24.41 37.07 55.41
C LEU A 21 24.27 37.72 54.03
N ASN A 22 25.19 38.62 53.68
CA ASN A 22 25.18 39.32 52.40
C ASN A 22 25.53 38.38 51.23
N TYR A 23 26.46 37.44 51.44
CA TYR A 23 26.77 36.40 50.45
C TYR A 23 25.64 35.38 50.29
N ALA A 24 24.94 35.01 51.38
CA ALA A 24 23.83 34.07 51.31
C ALA A 24 22.55 34.69 50.70
N ALA A 25 22.34 36.00 50.87
CA ALA A 25 21.21 36.72 50.30
C ALA A 25 21.42 37.14 48.83
N SER A 26 22.59 36.85 48.25
CA SER A 26 22.83 37.11 46.84
C SER A 26 21.94 36.19 45.99
N PRO A 27 21.14 36.73 45.06
CA PRO A 27 20.27 35.91 44.23
C PRO A 27 21.11 34.91 43.44
N THR A 28 20.84 33.61 43.65
CA THR A 28 21.39 32.56 42.81
C THR A 28 20.76 32.71 41.43
N GLY A 29 21.53 33.19 40.46
CA GLY A 29 21.11 33.21 39.06
C GLY A 29 20.97 31.77 38.57
N ALA A 30 19.74 31.28 38.42
CA ALA A 30 19.47 30.04 37.73
C ALA A 30 19.68 30.29 36.23
N TYR A 31 20.79 29.80 35.68
CA TYR A 31 20.98 29.74 34.24
C TYR A 31 20.10 28.59 33.74
N TYR A 32 18.91 28.90 33.22
CA TYR A 32 18.19 27.98 32.37
C TYR A 32 19.02 27.83 31.10
N ASN A 33 19.57 26.63 30.88
CA ASN A 33 20.14 26.27 29.60
C ASN A 33 18.95 26.17 28.64
N ASP A 34 18.71 27.26 27.90
CA ASP A 34 17.68 27.36 26.88
C ASP A 34 18.10 26.44 25.72
N GLN A 35 17.85 25.14 25.90
CA GLN A 35 18.02 24.18 24.83
C GLN A 35 16.94 24.50 23.82
N LYS A 36 17.34 25.19 22.74
CA LYS A 36 16.56 25.34 21.52
C LYS A 36 15.81 24.04 21.29
N GLU A 37 14.48 24.10 21.18
CA GLU A 37 13.59 22.95 21.01
C GLU A 37 14.14 21.98 19.95
N GLN A 38 14.93 21.01 20.38
CA GLN A 38 15.32 19.89 19.55
C GLN A 38 14.23 18.86 19.74
N GLY A 39 13.30 18.80 18.79
CA GLY A 39 12.32 17.73 18.72
C GLY A 39 13.06 16.39 18.69
N ILE A 40 12.99 15.64 19.79
CA ILE A 40 13.48 14.26 19.81
C ILE A 40 12.41 13.41 19.13
N TYR A 41 12.63 13.07 17.87
CA TYR A 41 11.82 12.08 17.17
C TYR A 41 12.29 10.69 17.57
N ILE A 42 11.54 10.03 18.46
CA ILE A 42 11.70 8.60 18.68
C ILE A 42 10.91 7.90 17.58
N GLU A 43 11.62 7.36 16.61
CA GLU A 43 11.04 6.42 15.65
C GLU A 43 10.76 5.11 16.41
N ALA A 44 9.56 5.02 17.01
CA ALA A 44 9.03 3.76 17.47
C ALA A 44 8.92 2.86 16.24
N GLY A 45 9.68 1.76 16.21
CA GLY A 45 9.92 0.95 15.00
C GLY A 45 8.66 0.55 14.23
N THR A 46 8.87 0.08 13.00
CA THR A 46 7.80 -0.30 12.07
C THR A 46 6.93 -1.39 12.69
N TRP A 47 5.75 -1.02 13.15
CA TRP A 47 4.78 -1.94 13.75
C TRP A 47 3.84 -2.46 12.67
N TRP A 48 3.54 -3.76 12.75
CA TRP A 48 2.54 -4.39 11.89
C TRP A 48 1.18 -3.71 12.04
N ASP A 49 0.55 -3.41 10.90
CA ASP A 49 -0.72 -2.68 10.80
C ASP A 49 -1.95 -3.49 11.22
N LYS A 50 -1.77 -4.75 11.66
CA LYS A 50 -2.86 -5.70 11.96
C LYS A 50 -3.74 -6.03 10.75
N SER A 51 -3.25 -5.83 9.52
CA SER A 51 -3.89 -6.34 8.32
C SER A 51 -3.82 -7.87 8.26
N ASN A 52 -4.83 -8.50 7.68
CA ASN A 52 -4.90 -9.96 7.56
C ASN A 52 -5.50 -10.33 6.20
N LEU A 53 -4.65 -10.71 5.27
CA LEU A 53 -5.06 -11.09 3.93
C LEU A 53 -5.50 -12.55 3.87
N SER A 54 -6.63 -12.81 3.24
CA SER A 54 -7.17 -14.14 3.00
C SER A 54 -7.78 -14.17 1.61
N PHE A 55 -7.61 -15.27 0.89
CA PHE A 55 -8.41 -15.49 -0.32
C PHE A 55 -9.83 -15.91 0.06
N GLU A 56 -10.80 -15.45 -0.71
CA GLU A 56 -12.18 -15.94 -0.63
C GLU A 56 -12.33 -17.21 -1.48
N GLU A 57 -13.35 -18.00 -1.20
CA GLU A 57 -13.65 -19.17 -2.01
C GLU A 57 -14.06 -18.72 -3.41
N LEU A 58 -13.51 -19.41 -4.42
CA LEU A 58 -13.93 -19.18 -5.79
C LEU A 58 -15.31 -19.81 -5.98
N PRO A 59 -16.22 -19.18 -6.74
CA PRO A 59 -17.43 -19.87 -7.16
C PRO A 59 -17.02 -21.17 -7.86
N ALA A 60 -17.79 -22.24 -7.67
CA ALA A 60 -17.56 -23.52 -8.35
C ALA A 60 -17.40 -23.25 -9.84
N ALA A 61 -16.18 -23.40 -10.35
CA ALA A 61 -15.92 -23.23 -11.76
C ALA A 61 -16.44 -24.47 -12.47
N ASP A 62 -17.45 -24.28 -13.31
CA ASP A 62 -17.76 -25.24 -14.37
C ASP A 62 -16.47 -25.51 -15.16
N GLU A 63 -16.28 -26.72 -15.69
CA GLU A 63 -15.04 -27.16 -16.35
C GLU A 63 -14.52 -26.12 -17.36
N LEU A 64 -13.54 -25.32 -16.95
CA LEU A 64 -12.95 -24.27 -17.77
C LEU A 64 -12.09 -24.95 -18.85
N THR A 65 -12.45 -24.81 -20.11
CA THR A 65 -11.66 -25.33 -21.24
C THR A 65 -10.85 -24.20 -21.85
N GLY A 66 -9.54 -24.39 -22.05
CA GLY A 66 -8.62 -23.35 -22.54
C GLY A 66 -8.74 -23.03 -24.04
N CYS A 67 -9.95 -23.02 -24.61
CA CYS A 67 -10.12 -22.81 -26.05
C CYS A 67 -10.31 -21.36 -26.44
N GLU A 68 -10.66 -20.54 -25.46
CA GLU A 68 -10.74 -19.10 -25.59
C GLU A 68 -10.00 -18.47 -24.40
N PRO A 69 -9.48 -17.24 -24.54
CA PRO A 69 -8.88 -16.52 -23.43
C PRO A 69 -9.90 -16.34 -22.29
N ILE A 70 -9.64 -16.99 -21.15
CA ILE A 70 -10.48 -16.90 -19.95
C ILE A 70 -9.81 -15.96 -18.95
N ARG A 71 -10.62 -15.12 -18.29
CA ARG A 71 -10.18 -14.32 -17.15
C ARG A 71 -10.38 -15.11 -15.86
N LEU A 72 -9.28 -15.47 -15.21
CA LEU A 72 -9.30 -15.99 -13.84
C LEU A 72 -9.28 -14.83 -12.86
N ASN A 73 -10.12 -14.89 -11.84
CA ASN A 73 -10.21 -13.90 -10.77
C ASN A 73 -9.96 -14.56 -9.42
N PHE A 74 -9.06 -14.00 -8.62
CA PHE A 74 -8.74 -14.45 -7.27
C PHE A 74 -9.06 -13.32 -6.29
N PRO A 75 -10.24 -13.34 -5.64
CA PRO A 75 -10.63 -12.34 -4.65
C PRO A 75 -9.79 -12.51 -3.37
N VAL A 76 -9.12 -11.44 -2.96
CA VAL A 76 -8.35 -11.35 -1.71
C VAL A 76 -8.99 -10.31 -0.81
N ILE A 77 -9.45 -10.75 0.37
CA ILE A 77 -10.08 -9.91 1.39
C ILE A 77 -9.09 -9.59 2.49
N ASN A 78 -9.11 -8.33 2.96
CA ASN A 78 -8.46 -7.95 4.21
C ASN A 78 -9.46 -8.08 5.38
N LYS A 79 -9.31 -9.14 6.17
CA LYS A 79 -10.12 -9.41 7.37
C LYS A 79 -9.63 -8.66 8.62
N GLY A 80 -8.52 -7.93 8.49
CA GLY A 80 -7.92 -7.16 9.57
C GLY A 80 -8.15 -5.65 9.40
N PHE A 81 -7.22 -4.86 9.95
CA PHE A 81 -7.22 -3.41 9.78
C PHE A 81 -6.70 -2.99 8.41
N THR A 82 -7.03 -1.77 7.99
CA THR A 82 -6.56 -1.18 6.73
C THR A 82 -5.03 -1.27 6.62
N MET A 83 -4.56 -1.75 5.48
CA MET A 83 -3.12 -1.83 5.21
C MET A 83 -2.50 -0.43 5.20
N ILE A 84 -1.36 -0.25 5.86
CA ILE A 84 -0.62 1.03 5.85
C ILE A 84 0.32 1.16 4.64
N GLY A 85 0.44 0.10 3.84
CA GLY A 85 1.23 0.08 2.62
C GLY A 85 0.92 -1.12 1.74
N THR A 86 1.63 -1.24 0.64
CA THR A 86 1.43 -2.31 -0.34
C THR A 86 2.11 -3.62 0.09
N THR A 87 1.80 -4.69 -0.63
CA THR A 87 2.49 -5.99 -0.52
C THR A 87 2.64 -6.60 -1.92
N THR A 88 3.19 -7.80 -2.01
CA THR A 88 3.41 -8.50 -3.28
C THR A 88 2.43 -9.66 -3.44
N TYR A 89 2.01 -9.93 -4.67
CA TYR A 89 1.25 -11.12 -5.02
C TYR A 89 1.90 -11.84 -6.19
N ARG A 90 1.67 -13.15 -6.27
CA ARG A 90 2.15 -14.03 -7.35
C ARG A 90 1.00 -14.90 -7.81
N ILE A 91 0.89 -15.11 -9.12
CA ILE A 91 0.00 -16.11 -9.70
C ILE A 91 0.91 -17.18 -10.29
N TYR A 92 0.69 -18.42 -9.89
CA TYR A 92 1.42 -19.59 -10.34
C TYR A 92 0.63 -20.34 -11.39
N LYS A 93 1.34 -20.97 -12.33
CA LYS A 93 0.83 -21.96 -13.27
C LYS A 93 1.67 -23.23 -13.14
N ASN A 94 1.03 -24.36 -12.83
CA ASN A 94 1.70 -25.66 -12.63
C ASN A 94 2.86 -25.61 -11.62
N GLY A 95 2.77 -24.75 -10.60
CA GLY A 95 3.79 -24.56 -9.58
C GLY A 95 4.90 -23.55 -9.92
N GLU A 96 4.93 -23.01 -11.13
CA GLU A 96 5.88 -21.97 -11.55
C GLU A 96 5.22 -20.59 -11.53
N VAL A 97 5.97 -19.53 -11.21
CA VAL A 97 5.43 -18.16 -11.23
C VAL A 97 5.04 -17.80 -12.66
N PHE A 98 3.76 -17.58 -12.90
CA PHE A 98 3.21 -17.13 -14.17
C PHE A 98 3.24 -15.59 -14.27
N THR A 99 2.84 -14.90 -13.21
CA THR A 99 2.97 -13.44 -13.10
C THR A 99 3.17 -13.02 -11.64
N GLU A 100 3.84 -11.89 -11.43
CA GLU A 100 4.04 -11.26 -10.12
C GLU A 100 3.63 -9.79 -10.22
N GLY A 101 3.14 -9.23 -9.11
CA GLY A 101 2.75 -7.83 -9.06
C GLY A 101 2.64 -7.29 -7.64
N THR A 102 2.33 -6.00 -7.55
CA THR A 102 2.14 -5.31 -6.27
C THR A 102 0.65 -5.24 -5.95
N LEU A 103 0.28 -5.73 -4.77
CA LEU A 103 -1.05 -5.59 -4.20
C LEU A 103 -1.13 -4.24 -3.47
N GLY A 104 -2.03 -3.39 -3.93
CA GLY A 104 -2.30 -2.08 -3.35
C GLY A 104 -2.83 -2.16 -1.91
N ILE A 105 -2.99 -1.01 -1.28
CA ILE A 105 -3.61 -0.91 0.05
C ILE A 105 -5.07 -1.39 -0.04
N ILE A 106 -5.40 -2.40 0.76
CA ILE A 106 -6.77 -2.88 0.95
C ILE A 106 -7.28 -2.36 2.29
N GLN A 107 -8.41 -1.64 2.25
CA GLN A 107 -9.09 -1.17 3.46
C GLN A 107 -9.62 -2.34 4.29
N ALA A 108 -9.87 -2.09 5.57
CA ALA A 108 -10.49 -3.07 6.46
C ALA A 108 -11.80 -3.61 5.84
N GLU A 109 -11.97 -4.93 5.88
CA GLU A 109 -13.14 -5.66 5.37
C GLU A 109 -13.44 -5.42 3.88
N LYS A 110 -12.45 -4.99 3.10
CA LYS A 110 -12.57 -4.85 1.64
C LYS A 110 -11.85 -5.97 0.92
N THR A 111 -12.35 -6.24 -0.29
CA THR A 111 -11.83 -7.25 -1.21
C THR A 111 -11.19 -6.56 -2.41
N ALA A 112 -9.99 -7.01 -2.78
CA ALA A 112 -9.37 -6.71 -4.07
C ALA A 112 -9.44 -7.95 -4.97
N ILE A 113 -9.42 -7.76 -6.29
CA ILE A 113 -9.48 -8.85 -7.26
C ILE A 113 -8.15 -8.92 -8.00
N LEU A 114 -7.41 -10.01 -7.81
CA LEU A 114 -6.27 -10.33 -8.66
C LEU A 114 -6.80 -11.03 -9.91
N SER A 115 -6.43 -10.59 -11.12
CA SER A 115 -6.93 -11.21 -12.35
C SER A 115 -5.83 -11.50 -13.35
N VAL A 116 -6.00 -12.58 -14.09
CA VAL A 116 -5.12 -12.97 -15.20
C VAL A 116 -5.96 -13.47 -16.36
N ILE A 117 -5.55 -13.15 -17.59
CA ILE A 117 -6.17 -13.68 -18.80
C ILE A 117 -5.24 -14.76 -19.35
N THR A 118 -5.78 -15.94 -19.63
CA THR A 118 -5.02 -17.06 -20.18
C THR A 118 -5.91 -17.93 -21.06
N ASP A 119 -5.34 -18.44 -22.14
CA ASP A 119 -5.91 -19.46 -23.02
C ASP A 119 -5.21 -20.82 -22.81
N SER A 120 -4.23 -20.89 -21.92
CA SER A 120 -3.37 -22.06 -21.83
C SER A 120 -3.85 -23.02 -20.74
N PRO A 121 -3.93 -24.33 -21.02
CA PRO A 121 -4.30 -25.33 -20.04
C PRO A 121 -3.28 -25.41 -18.90
N GLY A 122 -3.76 -25.90 -17.75
CA GLY A 122 -2.94 -26.06 -16.54
C GLY A 122 -3.67 -25.66 -15.26
N THR A 123 -2.98 -25.80 -14.14
CA THR A 123 -3.50 -25.44 -12.81
C THR A 123 -2.93 -24.11 -12.37
N TYR A 124 -3.81 -23.19 -12.00
CA TYR A 124 -3.48 -21.84 -11.56
C TYR A 124 -3.78 -21.64 -10.07
N MET A 125 -2.94 -20.89 -9.37
CA MET A 125 -3.11 -20.55 -7.96
C MET A 125 -2.55 -19.15 -7.70
N ALA A 126 -3.23 -18.34 -6.90
CA ALA A 126 -2.72 -17.05 -6.45
C ALA A 126 -2.13 -17.17 -5.03
N GLU A 127 -1.07 -16.42 -4.78
CA GLU A 127 -0.41 -16.25 -3.50
C GLU A 127 -0.27 -14.76 -3.22
N ALA A 128 -0.46 -14.36 -1.96
CA ALA A 128 -0.22 -13.00 -1.51
C ALA A 128 0.66 -12.99 -0.26
N ASP A 129 1.65 -12.10 -0.24
CA ASP A 129 2.52 -11.87 0.90
C ASP A 129 1.75 -11.05 1.95
N GLN A 130 1.82 -11.47 3.22
CA GLN A 130 1.34 -10.66 4.34
C GLN A 130 2.30 -9.49 4.59
N ARG A 131 1.80 -8.43 5.24
CA ARG A 131 2.64 -7.29 5.64
C ARG A 131 3.70 -7.73 6.68
N PRO A 132 4.90 -7.12 6.69
CA PRO A 132 5.92 -7.40 7.70
C PRO A 132 5.37 -7.30 9.13
N GLY A 133 5.80 -8.23 10.00
CA GLY A 133 5.34 -8.33 11.39
C GLY A 133 4.00 -9.05 11.58
N TYR A 134 3.38 -9.55 10.50
CA TYR A 134 2.18 -10.39 10.59
C TYR A 134 2.43 -11.61 11.49
N GLY A 135 1.53 -11.84 12.46
CA GLY A 135 1.67 -12.93 13.43
C GLY A 135 2.86 -12.79 14.38
N GLY A 136 3.48 -11.61 14.47
CA GLY A 136 4.69 -11.37 15.27
C GLY A 136 5.98 -11.87 14.62
N ASN A 137 5.97 -12.12 13.31
CA ASN A 137 7.15 -12.51 12.55
C ASN A 137 7.67 -11.33 11.73
N ASP A 138 8.77 -10.72 12.20
CA ASP A 138 9.42 -9.59 11.52
C ASP A 138 10.51 -10.04 10.52
N SER A 139 10.94 -11.30 10.61
CA SER A 139 12.10 -11.80 9.86
C SER A 139 11.72 -12.56 8.59
N GLU A 140 10.53 -13.15 8.55
CA GLU A 140 10.06 -13.98 7.43
C GLU A 140 8.75 -13.46 6.86
N ILE A 141 8.64 -13.53 5.53
CA ILE A 141 7.41 -13.18 4.82
C ILE A 141 6.42 -14.33 4.98
N THR A 142 5.31 -14.07 5.69
CA THR A 142 4.19 -15.01 5.75
C THR A 142 3.35 -14.88 4.49
N ARG A 143 2.86 -16.00 3.94
CA ARG A 143 2.08 -16.02 2.69
C ARG A 143 0.72 -16.67 2.88
N THR A 144 -0.24 -16.26 2.07
CA THR A 144 -1.57 -16.87 1.97
C THR A 144 -1.83 -17.31 0.54
N ASN A 145 -2.55 -18.41 0.36
CA ASN A 145 -2.79 -19.03 -0.96
C ASN A 145 -4.29 -19.12 -1.25
N SER A 146 -4.65 -18.97 -2.52
CA SER A 146 -5.99 -19.23 -3.03
C SER A 146 -6.22 -20.73 -3.21
N GLN A 147 -7.47 -21.10 -3.50
CA GLN A 147 -7.77 -22.39 -4.11
C GLN A 147 -7.15 -22.47 -5.51
N SER A 148 -6.84 -23.70 -5.95
CA SER A 148 -6.32 -23.96 -7.28
C SER A 148 -7.45 -24.10 -8.31
N VAL A 149 -7.25 -23.55 -9.50
CA VAL A 149 -8.19 -23.62 -10.63
C VAL A 149 -7.53 -24.37 -11.79
N SER A 150 -8.16 -25.41 -12.29
CA SER A 150 -7.64 -26.19 -13.43
C SER A 150 -8.37 -25.82 -14.71
N ILE A 151 -7.60 -25.53 -15.76
CA ILE A 151 -8.06 -25.31 -17.13
C ILE A 151 -7.71 -26.54 -17.96
N ALA A 152 -8.71 -27.17 -18.57
CA ALA A 152 -8.56 -28.35 -19.41
C ALA A 152 -8.02 -28.01 -20.81
N GLU A 153 -7.35 -28.98 -21.43
CA GLU A 153 -6.95 -28.93 -22.83
C GLU A 153 -8.18 -28.90 -23.75
N CYS A 154 -8.04 -28.23 -24.88
CA CYS A 154 -9.07 -28.25 -25.89
C CYS A 154 -9.21 -29.62 -26.54
N PRO A 155 -10.44 -30.13 -26.72
CA PRO A 155 -10.64 -31.29 -27.55
C PRO A 155 -10.13 -30.97 -28.98
N PRO A 156 -9.47 -31.91 -29.64
CA PRO A 156 -9.02 -31.71 -31.01
C PRO A 156 -10.23 -31.38 -31.89
N PRO A 157 -10.06 -30.53 -32.92
CA PRO A 157 -11.12 -30.26 -33.87
C PRO A 157 -11.59 -31.60 -34.43
N LYS A 158 -12.90 -31.83 -34.42
CA LYS A 158 -13.47 -33.04 -35.05
C LYS A 158 -13.15 -32.97 -36.54
N ASP A 159 -12.22 -33.80 -37.00
CA ASP A 159 -11.97 -34.00 -38.42
C ASP A 159 -13.28 -34.46 -39.09
N GLU A 160 -13.82 -33.63 -39.99
CA GLU A 160 -14.93 -34.01 -40.86
C GLU A 160 -14.47 -34.96 -41.98
N LYS A 161 -14.03 -36.18 -41.64
CA LYS A 161 -13.93 -37.35 -42.55
C LYS A 161 -14.06 -38.60 -41.67
N GLU A 162 -14.99 -39.53 -41.83
CA GLU A 162 -15.56 -40.13 -43.04
C GLU A 162 -17.06 -40.42 -42.84
N LYS A 163 -17.90 -39.89 -43.72
CA LYS A 163 -19.20 -40.47 -44.04
C LYS A 163 -19.15 -40.89 -45.51
N GLN A 164 -18.56 -42.06 -45.76
CA GLN A 164 -18.72 -42.78 -47.01
C GLN A 164 -18.91 -44.26 -46.67
N GLU A 165 -20.17 -44.66 -46.58
CA GLU A 165 -20.73 -45.88 -47.19
C GLU A 165 -22.17 -46.04 -46.70
N GLU A 166 -23.12 -45.48 -47.45
CA GLU A 166 -24.35 -46.24 -47.71
C GLU A 166 -24.82 -45.94 -49.13
N ASN A 167 -24.73 -46.99 -49.93
CA ASN A 167 -25.17 -47.12 -51.30
C ASN A 167 -26.70 -47.01 -51.35
N HIS A 168 -27.23 -46.01 -52.04
CA HIS A 168 -28.48 -46.18 -52.78
C HIS A 168 -28.56 -45.28 -54.01
N GLU A 169 -28.29 -45.92 -55.13
CA GLU A 169 -28.66 -45.52 -56.48
C GLU A 169 -30.20 -45.43 -56.61
N LYS A 170 -30.73 -44.24 -56.96
CA LYS A 170 -31.72 -44.06 -58.03
C LYS A 170 -32.10 -42.58 -58.26
N ASP A 171 -31.58 -42.09 -59.38
CA ASP A 171 -32.32 -41.44 -60.48
C ASP A 171 -33.17 -40.19 -60.22
N SER A 172 -32.65 -39.10 -60.80
CA SER A 172 -33.25 -38.34 -61.91
C SER A 172 -33.97 -37.00 -61.64
N ILE A 173 -33.51 -36.03 -62.46
CA ILE A 173 -34.16 -34.83 -63.00
C ILE A 173 -34.03 -33.54 -62.16
N LYS A 174 -33.68 -32.35 -62.66
CA LYS A 174 -33.04 -31.81 -63.89
C LYS A 174 -33.09 -30.28 -63.71
N GLU A 175 -32.01 -29.57 -64.12
CA GLU A 175 -31.97 -28.13 -64.54
C GLU A 175 -32.42 -27.05 -63.51
N GLU A 176 -31.87 -25.85 -63.39
CA GLU A 176 -31.09 -24.98 -64.28
C GLU A 176 -30.52 -23.80 -63.46
N MET A 177 -29.36 -23.25 -63.88
CA MET A 177 -28.90 -21.83 -63.92
C MET A 177 -29.15 -20.89 -62.72
N GLU A 178 -28.29 -19.96 -62.30
CA GLU A 178 -27.26 -19.11 -62.92
C GLU A 178 -26.50 -18.42 -61.75
N GLY A 179 -25.18 -18.16 -61.84
CA GLY A 179 -24.62 -16.78 -61.90
C GLY A 179 -24.84 -15.96 -60.61
N ASP A 180 -23.86 -15.44 -59.88
CA ASP A 180 -22.74 -14.61 -60.33
C ASP A 180 -21.78 -14.32 -59.14
N LYS A 181 -20.62 -13.76 -59.49
CA LYS A 181 -19.41 -13.52 -58.70
C LYS A 181 -19.50 -12.43 -57.62
N GLU A 182 -18.54 -12.56 -56.70
CA GLU A 182 -17.77 -11.53 -55.95
C GLU A 182 -18.29 -10.08 -55.94
N GLU A 183 -18.39 -9.50 -54.74
CA GLU A 183 -17.66 -8.25 -54.49
C GLU A 183 -17.34 -8.07 -53.00
N VAL A 184 -16.05 -7.82 -52.76
CA VAL A 184 -15.44 -7.36 -51.52
C VAL A 184 -15.73 -5.87 -51.40
N GLU A 185 -16.19 -5.40 -50.24
CA GLU A 185 -15.93 -4.03 -49.82
C GLU A 185 -16.06 -3.90 -48.29
N SER A 186 -14.91 -3.77 -47.63
CA SER A 186 -14.79 -2.89 -46.46
C SER A 186 -14.55 -1.48 -47.00
N PRO A 187 -15.04 -0.43 -46.30
CA PRO A 187 -14.06 0.42 -45.67
C PRO A 187 -14.39 0.85 -44.25
N ILE A 188 -13.28 1.04 -43.54
CA ILE A 188 -13.09 1.65 -42.23
C ILE A 188 -13.40 3.16 -42.30
N GLU A 189 -14.12 3.66 -41.31
CA GLU A 189 -14.21 5.06 -40.89
C GLU A 189 -14.38 4.99 -39.34
N GLY A 190 -13.61 5.61 -38.45
CA GLY A 190 -12.69 6.75 -38.56
C GLY A 190 -13.14 7.83 -37.56
N THR A 191 -12.63 7.81 -36.33
CA THR A 191 -12.51 8.94 -35.36
C THR A 191 -11.69 8.38 -34.16
N GLU A 192 -10.44 8.69 -33.82
CA GLU A 192 -9.54 9.85 -33.95
C GLU A 192 -10.06 11.17 -33.34
N GLU A 193 -9.70 11.44 -32.09
CA GLU A 193 -9.04 12.67 -31.61
C GLU A 193 -8.55 12.42 -30.17
N GLU A 194 -7.24 12.28 -29.94
CA GLU A 194 -6.21 13.33 -29.72
C GLU A 194 -6.15 13.81 -28.25
N ASN A 195 -5.09 13.44 -27.51
CA ASN A 195 -3.80 14.16 -27.34
C ASN A 195 -3.86 15.15 -26.15
N LYS A 196 -2.82 15.42 -25.36
CA LYS A 196 -1.37 15.29 -25.60
C LYS A 196 -0.62 15.38 -24.28
N ALA A 197 0.51 14.70 -24.23
CA ALA A 197 1.62 14.93 -23.31
C ALA A 197 2.31 16.29 -23.55
N ILE A 198 3.03 16.80 -22.55
CA ILE A 198 4.26 17.58 -22.74
C ILE A 198 5.29 17.17 -21.68
N GLU A 199 6.46 16.76 -22.17
CA GLU A 199 7.73 16.53 -21.47
C GLU A 199 8.46 17.84 -21.11
N GLU A 200 9.21 17.74 -20.00
CA GLU A 200 10.55 18.27 -19.68
C GLU A 200 10.98 19.71 -20.07
N THR A 201 11.66 20.43 -19.15
CA THR A 201 13.14 20.58 -19.14
C THR A 201 13.64 21.48 -17.98
N SER A 202 14.65 20.97 -17.24
CA SER A 202 15.79 21.58 -16.52
C SER A 202 15.69 22.68 -15.43
N SER A 203 16.31 22.33 -14.28
CA SER A 203 17.36 23.05 -13.51
C SER A 203 17.08 24.42 -12.87
N SER A 204 17.26 24.52 -11.55
CA SER A 204 18.40 25.22 -10.89
C SER A 204 18.17 25.44 -9.38
N ASP A 205 19.29 25.51 -8.67
CA ASP A 205 19.53 25.59 -7.21
C ASP A 205 18.77 26.65 -6.38
N ASN A 206 18.63 26.30 -5.09
CA ASN A 206 18.38 27.13 -3.89
C ASN A 206 19.52 28.18 -3.68
N PRO A 207 19.53 29.10 -2.65
CA PRO A 207 18.54 29.44 -1.61
C PRO A 207 18.41 30.95 -1.24
N ALA A 208 17.52 31.23 -0.27
CA ALA A 208 17.66 32.15 0.89
C ALA A 208 16.88 33.50 0.96
N THR A 209 16.08 33.63 2.05
CA THR A 209 15.78 34.81 2.93
C THR A 209 15.05 36.02 2.31
N ASP A 210 14.13 36.75 2.97
CA ASP A 210 13.83 36.97 4.40
C ASP A 210 12.43 37.61 4.61
N GLU A 211 11.96 37.54 5.86
CA GLU A 211 11.00 38.39 6.62
C GLU A 211 9.72 39.01 6.00
N SER A 212 8.58 38.75 6.67
CA SER A 212 7.88 39.76 7.49
C SER A 212 6.61 39.16 8.13
N GLY A 213 6.56 39.14 9.46
CA GLY A 213 5.48 38.54 10.24
C GLY A 213 4.21 39.38 10.41
N ARG A 214 3.24 38.82 11.13
CA ARG A 214 2.40 39.57 12.09
C ARG A 214 1.69 38.67 13.10
N LEU A 215 1.77 39.15 14.35
CA LEU A 215 1.30 38.66 15.64
C LEU A 215 -0.21 38.84 15.87
N SER A 216 -0.80 37.93 16.65
CA SER A 216 -1.76 38.16 17.77
C SER A 216 -2.13 36.77 18.33
N GLU A 217 -1.68 36.31 19.51
CA GLU A 217 -1.90 36.80 20.89
C GLU A 217 -3.39 36.80 21.28
N GLU A 218 -3.83 35.77 22.02
CA GLU A 218 -4.84 35.90 23.07
C GLU A 218 -4.61 34.86 24.18
N THR A 219 -4.95 35.27 25.39
CA THR A 219 -4.35 34.94 26.68
C THR A 219 -5.17 33.95 27.52
N ILE A 220 -4.45 33.31 28.44
CA ILE A 220 -4.82 32.39 29.53
C ILE A 220 -5.89 32.93 30.52
N GLY A 221 -6.66 32.00 31.10
CA GLY A 221 -7.26 32.09 32.46
C GLY A 221 -8.56 31.29 32.55
N SER A 222 -9.00 30.67 33.65
CA SER A 222 -8.54 30.39 35.03
C SER A 222 -9.64 29.47 35.63
N GLU A 223 -9.29 28.68 36.67
CA GLU A 223 -10.19 28.12 37.70
C GLU A 223 -11.32 27.15 37.28
N GLY A 224 -11.51 25.99 37.92
CA GLY A 224 -11.73 25.82 39.36
C GLY A 224 -13.23 25.66 39.61
N GLY A 225 -13.71 24.42 39.78
CA GLY A 225 -15.15 24.16 39.96
C GLY A 225 -15.48 22.72 40.36
N VAL A 226 -15.32 22.43 41.64
CA VAL A 226 -15.99 21.33 42.35
C VAL A 226 -17.51 21.55 42.27
N ASN A 227 -18.28 20.52 41.87
CA ASN A 227 -19.62 20.17 42.38
C ASN A 227 -20.28 19.09 41.50
N LYS A 228 -20.36 17.84 41.98
CA LYS A 228 -21.57 17.25 42.57
C LYS A 228 -21.31 15.83 43.06
#